data_AF-T2I8T2-F1
#
_entry.id   AF-T2I8T2-F1
#
_cell.length_a   1.000
_cell.length_b   1.000
_cell.length_c   1.000
_cell.angle_alpha   90.00
_cell.angle_beta   90.00
_cell.angle_gamma   90.00
#
_symmetry.space_group_name_H-M   'P 1'
#
loop_
_entity.id
_entity.type
_entity.pdbx_description
1 polymer ?
#
loop_
_entity_poly.entity_id
_entity_poly.type
_entity_poly.pdbx_seq_one_letter_code
_entity_poly.pdbx_strand_id
1 'polypeptide(L)' 'MDLRVIAEGVETNKQLKLLENLDCREAQGYLLSQPLNYQEATRFLEVYQHQKVSC' A
#
# COMPACT_ATOMS: atom_id res chain seq x y z
N MET A 1 15.86 -2.03 17.74
CA MET A 1 14.96 -0.91 17.39
C MET A 1 13.96 -1.47 16.41
N ASP A 2 12.68 -1.49 16.76
CA ASP A 2 11.60 -2.00 15.90
C ASP A 2 10.87 -0.83 15.25
N LEU A 3 11.51 -0.24 14.23
CA LEU A 3 10.95 0.89 13.50
C LEU A 3 10.06 0.36 12.37
N ARG A 4 8.85 0.91 12.28
CA ARG A 4 8.00 0.74 11.10
C ARG A 4 8.44 1.73 10.03
N VAL A 5 8.59 1.23 8.82
CA VAL A 5 8.97 2.01 7.64
C VAL A 5 7.91 1.82 6.57
N ILE A 6 7.66 2.88 5.80
CA ILE A 6 6.76 2.88 4.65
C ILE A 6 7.53 3.27 3.39
N ALA A 7 7.35 2.52 2.33
CA ALA A 7 7.91 2.84 1.01
C ALA A 7 6.89 3.61 0.17
N GLU A 8 7.19 4.86 -0.18
CA GLU A 8 6.33 5.72 -1.01
C GLU A 8 6.75 5.69 -2.49
N GLY A 9 5.78 5.85 -3.39
CA GLY A 9 6.03 5.89 -4.84
C GLY A 9 6.07 4.52 -5.52
N VAL A 10 5.37 3.51 -5.00
CA VAL A 10 5.30 2.17 -5.63
C VAL A 10 4.32 2.17 -6.80
N GLU A 11 4.84 1.99 -8.02
CA GLU A 11 4.06 2.07 -9.26
C GLU A 11 4.04 0.75 -10.05
N THR A 12 4.92 -0.20 -9.74
CA THR A 12 5.08 -1.44 -10.49
C THR A 12 5.21 -2.67 -9.58
N ASN A 13 4.74 -3.82 -10.06
CA ASN A 13 4.91 -5.11 -9.37
C ASN A 13 6.38 -5.47 -9.09
N LYS A 14 7.32 -4.99 -9.92
CA LYS A 14 8.77 -5.21 -9.70
C LYS A 14 9.27 -4.46 -8.47
N GLN A 15 8.82 -3.22 -8.26
CA GLN A 15 9.16 -2.44 -7.05
C GLN A 15 8.53 -3.08 -5.82
N LEU A 16 7.25 -3.47 -5.89
CA LEU A 16 6.59 -4.16 -4.79
C LEU A 16 7.37 -5.43 -4.41
N LYS A 17 7.71 -6.28 -5.38
CA LYS A 17 8.50 -7.51 -5.15
C LYS A 17 9.86 -7.25 -4.50
N LEU A 18 10.53 -6.16 -4.86
CA LEU A 18 11.78 -5.76 -4.23
C LEU A 18 11.57 -5.39 -2.76
N LEU A 19 10.50 -4.66 -2.44
CA LEU A 19 10.17 -4.26 -1.07
C LEU A 19 9.84 -5.48 -0.18
N GLU A 20 9.10 -6.47 -0.69
CA GLU A 20 8.82 -7.71 0.05
C GLU A 20 10.13 -8.44 0.40
N ASN A 21 11.07 -8.51 -0.55
CA ASN A 21 12.37 -9.16 -0.34
C ASN A 21 13.28 -8.41 0.64
N LEU A 22 13.02 -7.13 0.88
CA LEU A 22 13.73 -6.28 1.85
C LEU A 22 13.00 -6.24 3.21
N ASP A 23 11.99 -7.08 3.42
CA ASP A 23 11.13 -7.10 4.61
C ASP A 23 10.41 -5.74 4.87
N CYS A 24 10.17 -4.95 3.83
CA CYS A 24 9.39 -3.72 3.92
C CYS A 24 7.90 -4.04 3.83
N ARG A 25 7.17 -3.88 4.94
CA ARG A 25 5.79 -4.38 5.11
C ARG A 25 4.69 -3.36 4.80
N GLU A 26 5.05 -2.11 4.56
CA GLU A 26 4.10 -1.02 4.30
C GLU A 26 4.54 -0.27 3.03
N ALA A 27 3.61 -0.04 2.11
CA ALA A 27 3.87 0.68 0.87
C ALA A 27 2.71 1.61 0.51
N GLN A 28 3.05 2.70 -0.18
CA GLN A 28 2.12 3.63 -0.80
C GLN A 28 2.54 3.89 -2.25
N GLY A 29 1.58 3.89 -3.16
CA GLY A 29 1.81 4.30 -4.53
C GLY A 29 0.67 3.91 -5.46
N TYR A 30 0.76 4.36 -6.70
CA TYR A 30 -0.30 4.22 -7.71
C TYR A 30 -0.58 2.78 -8.10
N LEU A 31 0.34 1.84 -7.82
CA LEU A 31 0.08 0.42 -7.96
C LEU A 31 -1.05 -0.07 -7.05
N LEU A 32 -1.14 0.49 -5.84
CA LEU A 32 -2.11 0.09 -4.81
C LEU A 32 -3.41 0.89 -4.92
N SER A 33 -3.28 2.21 -4.98
CA SER A 33 -4.41 3.13 -5.19
C SER A 33 -3.88 4.49 -5.64
N GLN A 34 -4.64 5.17 -6.48
CA GLN A 34 -4.46 6.60 -6.67
C GLN A 34 -4.93 7.38 -5.41
N PRO A 35 -4.51 8.65 -5.22
CA PRO A 35 -5.09 9.52 -4.22
C PRO A 35 -6.59 9.65 -4.43
N LEU A 36 -7.36 9.44 -3.35
CA LEU A 36 -8.82 9.46 -3.38
C LEU A 36 -9.34 10.71 -2.70
N ASN A 37 -10.46 11.25 -3.18
CA ASN A 37 -11.21 12.26 -2.43
C ASN A 37 -11.95 11.61 -1.25
N TYR A 38 -12.56 12.42 -0.36
CA TYR A 38 -13.19 11.90 0.85
C TYR A 38 -14.36 10.91 0.58
N GLN A 39 -15.13 11.11 -0.50
CA GLN A 39 -16.25 10.23 -0.85
C GLN A 39 -15.74 8.87 -1.34
N GLU A 40 -14.74 8.90 -2.21
CA GLU A 40 -14.07 7.71 -2.73
C GLU A 40 -13.36 6.94 -1.62
N ALA A 41 -12.66 7.63 -0.72
CA ALA A 41 -12.00 7.03 0.43
C ALA A 41 -13.01 6.38 1.39
N THR A 42 -14.15 7.02 1.64
CA THR A 42 -15.22 6.43 2.47
C THR A 42 -15.71 5.12 1.86
N ARG A 43 -16.02 5.13 0.56
CA ARG A 43 -16.42 3.92 -0.17
C ARG A 43 -15.33 2.86 -0.19
N PHE A 44 -14.07 3.26 -0.36
CA PHE A 44 -12.92 2.36 -0.34
C PHE A 44 -12.84 1.63 1.00
N LEU A 45 -12.99 2.35 2.12
CA LEU A 45 -12.99 1.78 3.47
C LEU A 45 -14.17 0.84 3.73
N GLU A 46 -15.35 1.09 3.14
CA GLU A 46 -16.51 0.20 3.25
C GLU A 46 -16.30 -1.12 2.47
N VAL A 47 -15.73 -1.04 1.26
CA VAL A 47 -15.55 -2.19 0.37
C VAL A 47 -14.37 -3.07 0.79
N TYR A 48 -13.29 -2.48 1.33
CA TYR A 48 -12.01 -3.18 1.59
C TYR A 48 -11.84 -3.75 3.00
N GLN A 49 -12.89 -3.84 3.84
CA GLN A 49 -12.77 -4.32 5.23
C GLN A 49 -12.17 -5.74 5.41
N HIS A 50 -11.89 -6.50 4.35
CA HIS A 50 -11.46 -7.91 4.44
C HIS A 50 -10.25 -8.32 3.57
N GLN A 51 -9.52 -7.41 2.92
CA GLN A 51 -8.30 -7.78 2.17
C GLN A 51 -7.07 -7.11 2.77
N LYS A 52 -6.29 -7.87 3.53
CA LYS A 52 -4.92 -7.47 3.89
C LYS A 52 -4.05 -7.56 2.65
N VAL A 53 -3.70 -6.42 2.07
CA VAL A 53 -2.61 -6.35 1.09
C VAL A 53 -1.31 -6.34 1.89
N SER A 54 -0.66 -7.50 1.97
CA SER A 54 0.71 -7.59 2.50
C SER A 54 1.66 -7.15 1.40
N CYS A 55 2.54 -6.21 1.72
CA CYS A 55 3.85 -6.12 1.08
C CYS A 55 4.78 -7.16 1.72
#